data_AF-A0A1M3KKY4-F1
#
_entry.id   AF-A0A1M3KKY4-F1
#
_cell.length_a   1.000
_cell.length_b   1.000
_cell.length_c   1.000
_cell.angle_alpha   90.00
_cell.angle_beta   90.00
_cell.angle_gamma   90.00
#
_symmetry.space_group_name_H-M   'P 1'
#
loop_
_entity.id
_entity.type
_entity.pdbx_description
1 polymer ?
#
loop_
_entity_poly.entity_id
_entity_poly.type
_entity_poly.pdbx_seq_one_letter_code
_entity_poly.pdbx_strand_id
1 'polypeptide(L)'
;MEAILANTALPLRNPDRRKVGVVYADSTITLTNDATLVFAATAGAAFTATLPAAADVPAGDAIEFKKTDASANDFTVARAGADTIDGANSKVLGAQYDWLRLISDGVSKWSVAGSVLSA
;
A
#
# COMPACT_ATOMS: atom_id res chain seq x y z
N MET A 1 -11.13 -7.19 44.05
CA MET A 1 -11.52 -8.37 43.27
C MET A 1 -12.36 -7.86 42.12
N GLU A 2 -11.78 -7.73 40.93
CA GLU A 2 -12.51 -7.67 39.66
C GLU A 2 -11.54 -8.21 38.60
N ALA A 3 -12.00 -9.20 37.86
CA ALA A 3 -11.18 -10.14 37.10
C ALA A 3 -10.67 -9.53 35.78
N ILE A 4 -9.39 -9.71 35.49
CA ILE A 4 -8.86 -9.60 34.13
C ILE A 4 -9.43 -10.79 33.34
N LEU A 5 -10.42 -10.53 32.48
CA LEU A 5 -10.90 -11.52 31.52
C LEU A 5 -9.79 -11.78 30.50
N ALA A 6 -9.12 -12.93 30.65
CA ALA A 6 -8.26 -13.49 29.63
C ALA A 6 -9.10 -13.77 28.38
N ASN A 7 -8.86 -13.02 27.31
CA ASN A 7 -9.39 -13.36 25.99
C ASN A 7 -8.58 -14.56 25.44
N THR A 8 -9.05 -15.76 25.76
CA THR A 8 -8.56 -17.02 25.21
C THR A 8 -9.04 -17.19 23.77
N ALA A 9 -8.34 -16.58 22.82
CA ALA A 9 -8.52 -16.90 21.40
C ALA A 9 -7.67 -18.14 21.03
N LEU A 10 -8.33 -19.13 20.47
CA LEU A 10 -7.86 -20.47 20.08
C LEU A 10 -6.59 -20.46 19.20
N PRO A 11 -5.71 -21.49 19.25
CA PRO A 11 -4.53 -21.55 18.41
C PRO A 11 -4.90 -22.01 16.99
N LEU A 12 -5.32 -21.08 16.13
CA LEU A 12 -5.44 -21.32 14.69
C LEU A 12 -4.67 -20.27 13.91
N ARG A 13 -3.34 -20.27 13.98
CA ARG A 13 -2.58 -19.63 12.93
C ARG A 13 -1.22 -20.27 12.70
N ASN A 14 -1.16 -21.08 11.65
CA ASN A 14 0.06 -21.44 10.94
C ASN A 14 1.02 -20.23 10.91
N PRO A 15 2.22 -20.33 11.50
CA PRO A 15 3.16 -19.20 11.62
C PRO A 15 3.65 -18.70 10.26
N ASP A 16 3.46 -19.50 9.20
CA ASP A 16 3.85 -19.21 7.82
C ASP A 16 2.75 -18.49 7.00
N ARG A 17 1.66 -18.05 7.64
CA ARG A 17 0.73 -17.12 6.98
C ARG A 17 1.39 -15.75 6.96
N ARG A 18 2.13 -15.46 5.89
CA ARG A 18 2.57 -14.11 5.55
C ARG A 18 1.44 -13.14 5.87
N LYS A 19 1.63 -12.33 6.90
CA LYS A 19 0.59 -11.41 7.36
C LYS A 19 0.56 -10.30 6.31
N VAL A 20 -0.53 -10.19 5.56
CA VAL A 20 -0.76 -9.01 4.74
C VAL A 20 -0.94 -7.84 5.70
N GLY A 21 -0.04 -6.86 5.63
CA GLY A 21 -0.17 -5.63 6.39
C GLY A 21 -1.34 -4.82 5.86
N VAL A 22 -2.14 -4.21 6.74
CA VAL A 22 -3.16 -3.23 6.35
C VAL A 22 -2.80 -1.90 6.99
N VAL A 23 -2.70 -0.86 6.18
CA VAL A 23 -2.37 0.51 6.60
C VAL A 23 -3.52 1.43 6.20
N TYR A 24 -3.93 2.28 7.14
CA TYR A 24 -4.84 3.39 6.88
C TYR A 24 -4.02 4.67 6.98
N ALA A 25 -4.03 5.49 5.92
CA ALA A 25 -3.22 6.69 5.83
C ALA A 25 -4.08 7.90 5.48
N ASP A 26 -3.82 9.01 6.17
CA ASP A 26 -4.42 10.33 5.95
C ASP A 26 -3.35 11.43 5.73
N SER A 27 -2.09 11.00 5.62
CA SER A 27 -0.91 11.85 5.49
C SER A 27 0.22 11.06 4.81
N THR A 28 1.29 11.76 4.42
CA THR A 28 2.43 11.18 3.69
C THR A 28 3.06 10.01 4.46
N ILE A 29 3.28 8.90 3.76
CA ILE A 29 3.90 7.69 4.32
C ILE A 29 5.07 7.20 3.44
N THR A 30 6.04 6.56 4.08
CA THR A 30 7.09 5.78 3.40
C THR A 30 6.94 4.33 3.83
N LEU A 31 6.80 3.44 2.87
CA LEU A 31 6.61 2.01 3.13
C LEU A 31 7.99 1.33 3.28
N THR A 32 8.11 0.43 4.27
CA THR A 32 9.41 -0.13 4.70
C THR A 32 9.49 -1.66 4.62
N ASN A 33 8.87 -2.25 3.58
CA ASN A 33 8.85 -3.68 3.21
C ASN A 33 7.73 -4.51 3.84
N ASP A 34 6.72 -4.85 3.03
CA ASP A 34 5.86 -6.04 3.10
C ASP A 34 4.71 -5.92 2.09
N ALA A 35 4.12 -7.06 1.71
CA ALA A 35 2.86 -7.09 0.97
C ALA A 35 1.77 -6.42 1.82
N THR A 36 1.42 -5.20 1.42
CA THR A 36 0.59 -4.29 2.21
C THR A 36 -0.57 -3.80 1.36
N LEU A 37 -1.73 -3.69 1.99
CA LEU A 37 -2.88 -2.96 1.48
C LEU A 37 -2.96 -1.61 2.17
N VAL A 38 -2.89 -0.53 1.38
CA VAL A 38 -2.99 0.85 1.84
C VAL A 38 -4.36 1.41 1.47
N PHE A 39 -5.12 1.79 2.50
CA PHE A 39 -6.32 2.60 2.35
C PHE A 39 -5.97 4.06 2.64
N ALA A 40 -6.05 4.89 1.60
CA ALA A 40 -5.75 6.31 1.67
C ALA A 40 -7.04 7.14 1.81
N ALA A 41 -7.05 8.09 2.73
CA ALA A 41 -8.11 9.08 2.88
C ALA A 41 -7.51 10.49 2.74
N THR A 42 -7.74 11.19 1.63
CA THR A 42 -7.16 12.50 1.33
C THR A 42 -8.05 13.66 1.75
N ALA A 43 -8.99 13.44 2.67
CA ALA A 43 -9.97 14.45 3.10
C ALA A 43 -9.34 15.75 3.64
N GLY A 44 -8.16 15.67 4.27
CA GLY A 44 -7.44 16.84 4.81
C GLY A 44 -6.56 17.55 3.77
N ALA A 45 -5.81 16.79 2.97
CA ALA A 45 -4.91 17.30 1.93
C ALA A 45 -4.51 16.18 0.96
N ALA A 46 -3.98 16.56 -0.20
CA ALA A 46 -3.28 15.63 -1.08
C ALA A 46 -1.97 15.17 -0.42
N PHE A 47 -1.61 13.90 -0.60
CA PHE A 47 -0.37 13.34 -0.02
C PHE A 47 0.18 12.20 -0.85
N THR A 48 1.41 11.79 -0.51
CA THR A 48 2.17 10.79 -1.24
C THR A 48 2.46 9.57 -0.37
N ALA A 49 2.29 8.38 -0.94
CA ALA A 49 2.93 7.17 -0.43
C ALA A 49 4.19 6.87 -1.25
N THR A 50 5.34 6.82 -0.59
CA THR A 50 6.60 6.40 -1.21
C THR A 50 6.76 4.89 -1.04
N LEU A 51 6.92 4.17 -2.16
CA LEU A 51 7.22 2.74 -2.18
C LEU A 51 8.57 2.45 -1.50
N PRO A 52 8.79 1.23 -0.99
CA PRO A 52 10.14 0.78 -0.69
C PRO A 52 10.96 0.66 -2.00
N ALA A 53 12.28 0.55 -1.88
CA ALA A 53 13.09 0.16 -3.02
C ALA A 53 12.63 -1.23 -3.51
N ALA A 54 12.48 -1.40 -4.82
CA ALA A 54 12.04 -2.67 -5.40
C ALA A 54 12.99 -3.83 -5.03
N ALA A 55 14.29 -3.54 -4.89
CA ALA A 55 15.30 -4.50 -4.43
C ALA A 55 15.07 -5.00 -2.99
N ASP A 56 14.40 -4.24 -2.15
CA ASP A 56 14.11 -4.62 -0.76
C ASP A 56 12.80 -5.44 -0.64
N VAL A 57 12.06 -5.60 -1.74
CA VAL A 57 10.80 -6.34 -1.80
C VAL A 57 10.96 -7.57 -2.70
N PRO A 58 10.70 -8.79 -2.20
CA PRO A 58 10.86 -10.00 -3.01
C PRO A 58 10.11 -9.95 -4.34
N ALA A 59 10.74 -10.48 -5.39
CA ALA A 59 10.15 -10.55 -6.71
C ALA A 59 8.80 -11.29 -6.69
N GLY A 60 7.77 -10.68 -7.29
CA GLY A 60 6.41 -11.22 -7.31
C GLY A 60 5.52 -10.74 -6.16
N ASP A 61 6.06 -10.03 -5.17
CA ASP A 61 5.28 -9.47 -4.08
C ASP A 61 4.52 -8.21 -4.50
N ALA A 62 3.31 -8.07 -3.95
CA ALA A 62 2.40 -7.01 -4.32
C ALA A 62 2.18 -5.99 -3.21
N ILE A 63 2.10 -4.72 -3.60
CA ILE A 63 1.56 -3.63 -2.75
C ILE A 63 0.31 -3.10 -3.44
N GLU A 64 -0.75 -2.94 -2.65
CA GLU A 64 -2.06 -2.51 -3.13
C GLU A 64 -2.44 -1.20 -2.46
N PHE A 65 -3.08 -0.34 -3.24
CA PHE A 65 -3.50 0.98 -2.83
C PHE A 65 -4.96 1.19 -3.21
N LYS A 66 -5.71 1.87 -2.34
CA LYS A 66 -7.06 2.31 -2.65
C LYS A 66 -7.35 3.65 -2.00
N LYS A 67 -7.87 4.59 -2.79
CA LYS A 67 -8.43 5.84 -2.27
C LYS A 67 -9.85 5.58 -1.76
N THR A 68 -10.13 5.98 -0.53
CA THR A 68 -11.37 5.61 0.18
C THR A 68 -12.40 6.73 0.27
N ASP A 69 -11.97 7.98 0.13
CA ASP A 69 -12.83 9.15 0.27
C ASP A 69 -13.07 9.87 -1.09
N ALA A 70 -14.11 10.68 -1.10
CA ALA A 70 -14.58 11.41 -2.28
C ALA A 70 -14.00 12.83 -2.43
N SER A 71 -13.00 13.21 -1.62
CA SER A 71 -12.38 14.52 -1.79
C SER A 71 -11.67 14.63 -3.14
N ALA A 72 -11.51 15.85 -3.64
CA ALA A 72 -10.78 16.14 -4.88
C ALA A 72 -9.25 16.14 -4.70
N ASN A 73 -8.76 15.82 -3.49
CA ASN A 73 -7.33 15.78 -3.20
C ASN A 73 -6.73 14.48 -3.71
N ASP A 74 -5.64 14.57 -4.45
CA ASP A 74 -4.97 13.41 -5.03
C ASP A 74 -4.22 12.57 -4.00
N PHE A 75 -4.26 11.25 -4.19
CA PHE A 75 -3.33 10.33 -3.54
C PHE A 75 -2.28 9.89 -4.56
N THR A 76 -1.01 10.23 -4.31
CA THR A 76 0.09 9.91 -5.22
C THR A 76 0.89 8.72 -4.69
N VAL A 77 1.14 7.73 -5.53
CA VAL A 77 2.08 6.63 -5.27
C VAL A 77 3.37 6.93 -6.01
N ALA A 78 4.47 7.11 -5.28
CA ALA A 78 5.77 7.47 -5.82
C ALA A 78 6.79 6.34 -5.61
N ARG A 79 7.72 6.22 -6.56
CA ARG A 79 8.86 5.31 -6.48
C ARG A 79 9.90 5.71 -5.42
N ALA A 80 10.73 4.76 -4.99
CA ALA A 80 11.98 5.05 -4.30
C ALA A 80 13.13 5.28 -5.30
N GLY A 81 14.02 6.22 -5.00
CA GLY A 81 15.31 6.37 -5.69
C GLY A 81 15.21 6.42 -7.22
N ALA A 82 15.87 5.47 -7.89
CA ALA A 82 15.98 5.33 -9.35
C ALA A 82 14.98 4.32 -9.96
N ASP A 83 14.10 3.74 -9.15
CA ASP A 83 13.18 2.69 -9.60
C ASP A 83 12.18 3.22 -10.65
N THR A 84 11.32 2.36 -11.18
CA THR A 84 10.24 2.79 -12.08
C THR A 84 8.93 2.08 -11.77
N ILE A 85 7.80 2.73 -12.07
CA ILE A 85 6.46 2.14 -12.03
C ILE A 85 5.94 2.11 -13.48
N ASP A 86 6.13 0.99 -14.18
CA ASP A 86 5.93 0.87 -15.64
C ASP A 86 6.55 2.04 -16.43
N GLY A 87 7.82 2.35 -16.14
CA GLY A 87 8.56 3.45 -16.77
C GLY A 87 8.18 4.86 -16.28
N ALA A 88 7.19 5.00 -15.40
CA ALA A 88 6.84 6.27 -14.77
C ALA A 88 7.49 6.44 -13.39
N ASN A 89 7.53 7.69 -12.92
CA ASN A 89 8.02 8.02 -11.58
C ASN A 89 6.95 7.90 -10.49
N SER A 90 5.67 8.00 -10.88
CA SER A 90 4.54 7.95 -9.96
C SER A 90 3.26 7.50 -10.66
N LYS A 91 2.25 7.17 -9.87
CA LYS A 91 0.85 6.97 -10.27
C LYS A 91 -0.04 7.77 -9.34
N VAL A 92 -1.15 8.29 -9.87
CA VAL A 92 -2.11 9.10 -9.09
C VAL A 92 -3.44 8.37 -9.02
N LEU A 93 -4.04 8.36 -7.83
CA LEU A 93 -5.41 7.92 -7.56
C LEU A 93 -6.21 9.18 -7.21
N GLY A 94 -7.02 9.66 -8.16
CA GLY A 94 -7.72 10.95 -8.06
C GLY A 94 -9.16 10.79 -7.57
N ALA A 95 -9.86 9.76 -8.03
CA ALA A 95 -11.24 9.53 -7.66
C ALA A 95 -11.40 8.61 -6.44
N GLN A 96 -12.58 8.69 -5.81
CA GLN A 96 -12.96 7.71 -4.81
C GLN A 96 -12.96 6.31 -5.43
N TYR A 97 -12.41 5.34 -4.70
CA TYR A 97 -12.32 3.94 -5.09
C TYR A 97 -11.37 3.62 -6.24
N ASP A 98 -10.65 4.61 -6.76
CA ASP A 98 -9.45 4.33 -7.54
C ASP A 98 -8.54 3.40 -6.73
N TRP A 99 -7.97 2.43 -7.43
CA TRP A 99 -7.11 1.43 -6.83
C TRP A 99 -5.99 1.05 -7.78
N LEU A 100 -4.88 0.61 -7.18
CA LEU A 100 -3.66 0.28 -7.87
C LEU A 100 -3.00 -0.91 -7.20
N ARG A 101 -2.61 -1.91 -7.99
CA ARG A 101 -1.80 -3.05 -7.54
C ARG A 101 -0.48 -3.05 -8.27
N LEU A 102 0.60 -2.99 -7.51
CA LEU A 102 1.97 -2.99 -8.01
C LEU A 102 2.68 -4.27 -7.60
N ILE A 103 3.39 -4.90 -8.53
CA ILE A 103 4.22 -6.10 -8.27
C ILE A 103 5.69 -5.73 -8.44
N SER A 104 6.51 -6.07 -7.44
CA SER A 104 7.97 -5.86 -7.49
C SER A 104 8.64 -6.88 -8.41
N ASP A 105 9.66 -6.45 -9.16
CA ASP A 105 10.60 -7.33 -9.85
C ASP A 105 11.74 -7.83 -8.94
N GLY A 106 11.83 -7.33 -7.71
CA GLY A 106 12.90 -7.64 -6.76
C GLY A 106 14.24 -6.96 -7.07
N VAL A 107 14.26 -5.95 -7.96
CA VAL A 107 15.50 -5.30 -8.42
C VAL A 107 15.36 -3.79 -8.54
N SER A 108 14.46 -3.29 -9.39
CA SER A 108 14.37 -1.84 -9.70
C SER A 108 13.04 -1.39 -10.32
N LYS A 109 12.06 -2.28 -10.43
CA LYS A 109 10.81 -2.00 -11.15
C LYS A 109 9.59 -2.50 -10.41
N TRP A 110 8.54 -1.71 -10.55
CA TRP A 110 7.17 -2.03 -10.15
C TRP A 110 6.31 -2.14 -11.40
N SER A 111 5.67 -3.29 -11.58
CA SER A 111 4.72 -3.52 -12.68
C SER A 111 3.30 -3.25 -12.19
N VAL A 112 2.50 -2.50 -12.95
CA VAL A 112 1.07 -2.36 -12.65
C VAL A 112 0.36 -3.64 -13.06
N ALA A 113 -0.07 -4.43 -12.06
CA ALA A 113 -0.75 -5.71 -12.29
C ALA A 113 -2.28 -5.58 -12.33
N GLY A 114 -2.81 -4.43 -11.92
CA GLY A 114 -4.23 -4.12 -12.00
C GLY A 114 -4.51 -2.73 -11.45
N SER A 115 -5.48 -2.05 -12.05
CA SER A 115 -5.90 -0.74 -11.56
C SER A 115 -7.29 -0.34 -12.07
N VAL A 116 -7.91 0.58 -11.35
CA VAL A 116 -8.84 1.58 -11.89
C VAL A 116 -8.24 2.91 -11.48
N LEU A 117 -7.76 3.67 -12.47
CA LEU A 117 -7.24 5.02 -12.28
C LEU A 117 -8.15 5.95 -13.06
N SER A 118 -8.84 6.87 -12.40
CA SER A 118 -9.49 7.95 -13.12
C SER A 118 -8.42 8.82 -13.77
N ALA A 119 -8.55 9.06 -15.08
CA ALA A 119 -7.64 9.89 -15.87
C ALA A 119 -7.70 11.38 -15.46
#